data_AF-A0A2H9P1V5-F1
#
_entry.id   AF-A0A2H9P1V5-F1
#
_cell.length_a   1.000
_cell.length_b   1.000
_cell.length_c   1.000
_cell.angle_alpha   90.00
_cell.angle_beta   90.00
_cell.angle_gamma   90.00
#
_symmetry.space_group_name_H-M   'P 1'
#
loop_
_entity.id
_entity.type
_entity.pdbx_description
1 polymer ?
#
loop_
_entity_poly.entity_id
_entity_poly.type
_entity_poly.pdbx_seq_one_letter_code
_entity_poly.pdbx_strand_id
1 'polypeptide(L)'
;MNAGGIPKAHYIFMFDANFNKEGQLLLDVLFEKNPYRSFSEVEIQCRWVETQTPLLLVKIPSVDSILGDKLTAFAPNTTGIPYWLNNPDIPDKRIEIIKQLYDVSNLINHCQDIEEVRFVFEAIAIQQISYRGLAITAN
;
A
#
# COMPACT_ATOMS: atom_id res chain seq x y z
N MET A 1 18.46 -9.32 8.94
CA MET A 1 17.18 -10.06 8.95
C MET A 1 16.23 -9.30 9.86
N ASN A 2 15.19 -8.66 9.32
CA ASN A 2 14.29 -7.81 10.10
C ASN A 2 13.21 -8.64 10.80
N ALA A 3 12.78 -8.18 11.98
CA ALA A 3 11.84 -8.85 12.87
C ALA A 3 10.57 -9.31 12.14
N GLY A 4 10.29 -10.63 12.16
CA GLY A 4 9.07 -11.23 11.61
C GLY A 4 9.21 -12.07 10.33
N GLY A 5 10.40 -12.17 9.73
CA GLY A 5 10.62 -13.04 8.55
C GLY A 5 10.03 -12.52 7.23
N ILE A 6 9.37 -11.37 7.23
CA ILE A 6 8.87 -10.69 6.02
C ILE A 6 10.06 -10.02 5.32
N PRO A 7 10.28 -10.29 4.01
CA PRO A 7 11.42 -9.76 3.28
C PRO A 7 11.19 -8.29 2.89
N LYS A 8 11.40 -7.36 3.83
CA LYS A 8 11.22 -5.92 3.61
C LYS A 8 12.43 -5.07 4.01
N ALA A 9 12.60 -3.94 3.34
CA ALA A 9 13.57 -2.90 3.65
C ALA A 9 12.88 -1.53 3.79
N HIS A 10 13.44 -0.70 4.65
CA HIS A 10 13.01 0.67 4.91
C HIS A 10 14.22 1.58 4.67
N TYR A 11 14.09 2.55 3.77
CA TYR A 11 15.14 3.52 3.46
C TYR A 11 14.67 4.92 3.81
N ILE A 12 15.61 5.74 4.28
CA ILE A 12 15.39 7.15 4.56
C ILE A 12 16.37 7.93 3.69
N PHE A 13 15.87 8.77 2.81
CA PHE A 13 16.67 9.70 2.02
C PHE A 13 16.57 11.08 2.65
N MET A 14 17.70 11.58 3.12
CA MET A 14 17.83 12.95 3.61
C MET A 14 18.35 13.82 2.47
N PHE A 15 17.77 15.00 2.32
CA PHE A 15 18.16 15.96 1.29
C PHE A 15 18.05 17.38 1.80
N ASP A 16 18.89 18.28 1.29
CA ASP A 16 18.81 19.70 1.63
C ASP A 16 17.59 20.31 0.94
N ALA A 17 16.68 20.86 1.75
CA ALA A 17 15.46 21.47 1.25
C ALA A 17 15.56 23.00 1.32
N ASN A 18 15.17 23.67 0.23
CA ASN A 18 15.11 25.14 0.19
C ASN A 18 14.16 25.73 1.25
N PHE A 19 13.20 24.92 1.73
CA PHE A 19 12.27 25.26 2.80
C PHE A 19 12.41 24.21 3.92
N ASN A 20 12.55 24.63 5.18
CA ASN A 20 12.82 23.80 6.37
C ASN A 20 14.21 23.15 6.51
N LYS A 21 15.20 23.52 5.66
CA LYS A 21 16.63 23.16 5.70
C LYS A 21 16.96 21.67 5.52
N GLU A 22 16.18 20.76 6.09
CA GLU A 22 16.35 19.31 5.92
C GLU A 22 15.01 18.69 5.51
N GLY A 23 15.03 18.00 4.37
CA GLY A 23 13.92 17.20 3.86
C GLY A 23 14.18 15.71 4.05
N GLN A 24 13.10 14.95 4.25
CA GLN A 24 13.15 13.51 4.43
C GLN A 24 12.15 12.82 3.51
N LEU A 25 12.62 11.81 2.76
CA LEU A 25 11.77 10.88 2.01
C LEU A 25 11.91 9.48 2.60
N LEU A 26 10.78 8.81 2.80
CA LEU A 26 10.72 7.41 3.21
C LEU A 26 10.45 6.54 1.99
N LEU A 27 11.21 5.45 1.87
CA LEU A 27 10.99 4.42 0.85
C LEU A 27 10.87 3.06 1.53
N ASP A 28 9.67 2.48 1.43
CA ASP A 28 9.37 1.14 1.90
C ASP A 28 9.40 0.16 0.72
N VAL A 29 10.19 -0.90 0.84
CA VAL A 29 10.35 -1.93 -0.20
C VAL A 29 10.00 -3.29 0.39
N LEU A 30 9.07 -3.98 -0.27
CA LEU A 30 8.71 -5.36 0.03
C LEU A 30 9.20 -6.26 -1.12
N PHE A 31 10.10 -7.19 -0.81
CA PHE A 31 10.75 -8.06 -1.79
C PHE A 31 9.93 -9.33 -2.00
N GLU A 32 8.92 -9.24 -2.87
CA GLU A 32 8.04 -10.35 -3.18
C GLU A 32 7.58 -10.32 -4.64
N LYS A 33 6.91 -11.39 -5.06
CA LYS A 33 6.24 -11.39 -6.36
C LYS A 33 5.11 -10.36 -6.31
N ASN A 34 5.13 -9.42 -7.24
CA ASN A 34 4.12 -8.37 -7.33
C ASN A 34 2.71 -9.01 -7.47
N PRO A 35 1.76 -8.72 -6.55
CA PRO A 35 0.43 -9.30 -6.58
C PRO A 35 -0.49 -8.65 -7.64
N TYR A 36 -0.12 -7.48 -8.17
CA TYR A 36 -0.91 -6.74 -9.15
C TYR A 36 -0.81 -7.38 -10.53
N ARG A 37 -1.97 -7.57 -11.17
CA ARG A 37 -2.05 -8.13 -12.52
C ARG A 37 -2.12 -7.03 -13.58
N SER A 38 -2.82 -5.94 -13.27
CA SER A 38 -3.00 -4.81 -14.18
C SER A 38 -2.23 -3.58 -13.73
N PHE A 39 -1.73 -2.84 -14.72
CA PHE A 39 -0.88 -1.67 -14.53
C PHE A 39 -1.25 -0.58 -15.52
N SER A 40 -1.04 0.67 -15.13
CA SER A 40 -1.09 1.83 -16.02
C SER A 40 0.28 2.49 -16.09
N GLU A 41 0.51 3.22 -17.17
CA GLU A 41 1.65 4.12 -17.29
C GLU A 41 1.19 5.54 -17.01
N VAL A 42 1.92 6.23 -16.14
CA VAL A 42 1.66 7.64 -15.81
C VAL A 42 2.94 8.44 -15.99
N GLU A 43 2.79 9.65 -16.49
CA GLU A 43 3.89 10.60 -16.59
C GLU A 43 4.18 11.17 -15.19
N ILE A 44 5.46 11.25 -14.82
CA ILE A 44 5.88 12.02 -13.65
C ILE A 44 5.80 13.49 -14.02
N GLN A 45 4.61 14.07 -13.84
CA GLN A 45 4.34 15.47 -14.05
C GLN A 45 3.48 16.00 -12.90
N CYS A 46 3.88 17.13 -12.33
CA CYS A 46 3.20 17.76 -11.22
C CYS A 46 2.98 19.23 -11.52
N ARG A 47 1.78 19.77 -11.24
CA ARG A 47 1.49 21.20 -11.46
C ARG A 47 2.34 22.12 -10.59
N TRP A 48 2.87 21.62 -9.48
CA TRP A 48 3.66 22.38 -8.51
C TRP A 48 5.17 22.21 -8.68
N VAL A 49 5.63 21.29 -9.53
CA VAL A 49 7.06 20.99 -9.71
C VAL A 49 7.40 21.07 -11.19
N GLU A 50 8.41 21.87 -11.53
CA GLU A 50 8.94 21.93 -12.88
C GLU A 50 9.56 20.59 -13.27
N THR A 51 9.12 20.06 -14.41
CA THR A 51 9.60 18.79 -14.97
C THR A 51 10.21 19.07 -16.34
N GLN A 52 11.35 18.47 -16.63
CA GLN A 52 12.04 18.66 -17.91
C GLN A 52 11.57 17.61 -18.91
N THR A 53 11.49 17.99 -20.19
CA THR A 53 11.22 17.04 -21.26
C THR A 53 12.49 16.27 -21.65
N PRO A 54 12.37 14.99 -22.06
CA PRO A 54 11.14 14.20 -22.13
C PRO A 54 10.63 13.78 -20.74
N LEU A 55 9.30 13.76 -20.56
CA LEU A 55 8.69 13.33 -19.30
C LEU A 55 8.99 11.86 -19.03
N LEU A 56 9.28 11.54 -17.77
CA LEU A 56 9.52 10.17 -17.35
C LEU A 56 8.19 9.44 -17.18
N LEU A 57 8.02 8.32 -17.88
CA LEU A 57 6.89 7.41 -17.69
C LEU A 57 7.21 6.38 -16.62
N VAL A 58 6.28 6.16 -15.70
CA VAL A 58 6.37 5.11 -14.68
C VAL A 58 5.18 4.19 -14.73
N LYS A 59 5.45 2.92 -14.49
CA LYS A 59 4.43 1.87 -14.39
C LYS A 59 3.92 1.80 -12.95
N ILE A 60 2.62 1.99 -12.77
CA ILE A 60 1.94 1.88 -11.47
C ILE A 60 0.84 0.82 -11.54
N PRO A 61 0.42 0.23 -10.42
CA PRO A 61 -0.76 -0.63 -10.41
C PRO A 61 -2.01 0.13 -10.87
N SER A 62 -2.95 -0.56 -11.52
CA SER A 62 -4.21 0.07 -11.92
C SER A 62 -5.04 0.49 -10.69
N VAL A 63 -6.02 1.35 -10.89
CA VAL A 63 -6.99 1.75 -9.84
C VAL A 63 -7.66 0.53 -9.22
N ASP A 64 -8.08 -0.44 -10.04
CA ASP A 64 -8.75 -1.68 -9.59
C ASP A 64 -7.79 -2.56 -8.76
N SER A 65 -6.53 -2.68 -9.19
CA SER A 65 -5.48 -3.35 -8.43
C SER A 65 -5.24 -2.69 -7.06
N ILE A 66 -5.13 -1.36 -7.01
CA ILE A 66 -4.93 -0.62 -5.75
C ILE A 66 -6.16 -0.78 -4.85
N LEU A 67 -7.37 -0.74 -5.39
CA LEU A 67 -8.59 -0.94 -4.62
C LEU A 67 -8.63 -2.33 -3.95
N GLY A 68 -8.24 -3.38 -4.67
CA GLY A 68 -8.11 -4.74 -4.12
C GLY A 68 -7.17 -4.80 -2.92
N ASP A 69 -5.97 -4.22 -3.04
CA ASP A 69 -5.01 -4.11 -1.94
C ASP A 69 -5.60 -3.33 -0.75
N LYS A 70 -6.17 -2.15 -0.99
CA LYS A 70 -6.76 -1.32 0.06
C LYS A 70 -7.89 -2.02 0.81
N LEU A 71 -8.74 -2.78 0.12
CA LEU A 71 -9.77 -3.60 0.76
C LEU A 71 -9.19 -4.68 1.68
N THR A 72 -8.04 -5.28 1.32
CA THR A 72 -7.37 -6.26 2.19
C THR A 72 -6.85 -5.61 3.47
N ALA A 73 -6.32 -4.39 3.38
CA ALA A 73 -5.85 -3.62 4.53
C ALA A 73 -7.02 -3.12 5.42
N PHE A 74 -8.16 -2.79 4.80
CA PHE A 74 -9.41 -2.41 5.46
C PHE A 74 -10.26 -3.61 5.95
N ALA A 75 -9.65 -4.78 6.17
CA ALA A 75 -10.31 -5.96 6.74
C ALA A 75 -9.84 -6.24 8.19
N PRO A 76 -10.13 -5.35 9.16
CA PRO A 76 -9.49 -5.34 10.48
C PRO A 76 -9.76 -6.58 11.35
N ASN A 77 -10.82 -7.33 11.05
CA ASN A 77 -11.20 -8.54 11.77
C ASN A 77 -10.65 -9.83 11.14
N THR A 78 -9.93 -9.75 10.01
CA THR A 78 -9.37 -10.91 9.31
C THR A 78 -7.89 -10.68 8.97
N THR A 79 -7.58 -10.23 7.76
CA THR A 79 -6.21 -10.08 7.23
C THR A 79 -5.66 -8.66 7.35
N GLY A 80 -6.53 -7.68 7.58
CA GLY A 80 -6.22 -6.25 7.56
C GLY A 80 -5.55 -5.73 8.83
N ILE A 81 -5.57 -4.41 8.97
CA ILE A 81 -4.96 -3.72 10.12
C ILE A 81 -5.86 -3.91 11.35
N PRO A 82 -5.39 -4.54 12.44
CA PRO A 82 -6.23 -4.76 13.61
C PRO A 82 -6.51 -3.43 14.33
N TYR A 83 -7.74 -3.22 14.81
CA TYR A 83 -8.08 -2.00 15.57
C TYR A 83 -7.19 -1.81 16.79
N TRP A 84 -7.02 -2.88 17.55
CA TRP A 84 -6.32 -2.89 18.83
C TRP A 84 -5.10 -3.80 18.71
N LEU A 85 -4.00 -3.38 19.31
CA LEU A 85 -2.84 -4.23 19.51
C LEU A 85 -2.89 -4.78 20.93
N ASN A 86 -2.51 -6.05 21.11
CA ASN A 86 -2.49 -6.72 22.41
C ASN A 86 -1.33 -6.25 23.30
N ASN A 87 -1.00 -4.96 23.24
CA ASN A 87 0.02 -4.31 24.04
C ASN A 87 -0.50 -2.91 24.45
N PRO A 88 -0.74 -2.66 25.75
CA PRO A 88 -1.28 -1.39 26.23
C PRO A 88 -0.33 -0.19 26.00
N ASP A 89 0.96 -0.43 25.78
CA ASP A 89 1.95 0.62 25.53
C ASP A 89 2.01 1.05 24.06
N ILE A 90 1.30 0.36 23.16
CA ILE A 90 1.27 0.69 21.73
C ILE A 90 -0.08 1.37 21.42
N PRO A 91 -0.08 2.55 20.77
CA PRO A 91 -1.31 3.20 20.36
C PRO A 91 -2.11 2.31 19.41
N ASP A 92 -3.43 2.39 19.51
CA ASP A 92 -4.32 1.69 18.60
C ASP A 92 -4.17 2.19 17.15
N LYS A 93 -4.69 1.40 16.21
CA LYS A 93 -4.48 1.60 14.78
C LYS A 93 -5.69 2.22 14.09
N ARG A 94 -6.60 2.86 14.84
CA ARG A 94 -7.83 3.45 14.27
C ARG A 94 -7.54 4.48 13.19
N ILE A 95 -6.48 5.28 13.35
CA ILE A 95 -6.05 6.27 12.35
C ILE A 95 -5.64 5.58 11.04
N GLU A 96 -4.91 4.46 11.12
CA GLU A 96 -4.49 3.72 9.92
C GLU A 96 -5.70 3.13 9.20
N ILE A 97 -6.69 2.63 9.95
CA ILE A 97 -7.95 2.10 9.39
C ILE A 97 -8.78 3.21 8.73
N ILE A 98 -8.86 4.40 9.36
CA ILE A 98 -9.55 5.57 8.76
C ILE A 98 -8.88 5.99 7.44
N LYS A 99 -7.54 5.93 7.37
CA LYS A 99 -6.82 6.19 6.12
C LYS A 99 -7.19 5.17 5.03
N GLN A 100 -7.25 3.88 5.37
CA GLN A 100 -7.70 2.87 4.39
C GLN A 100 -9.14 3.09 3.93
N LEU A 101 -10.06 3.44 4.85
CA LEU A 101 -11.45 3.77 4.51
C LEU A 101 -11.53 4.96 3.54
N TYR A 102 -10.75 6.01 3.79
CA TYR A 102 -10.69 7.17 2.91
C TYR A 102 -10.19 6.78 1.51
N ASP A 103 -9.12 5.98 1.43
CA ASP A 103 -8.58 5.50 0.15
C ASP A 103 -9.62 4.65 -0.61
N VAL A 104 -10.27 3.69 0.06
CA VAL A 104 -11.32 2.85 -0.53
C VAL A 104 -12.48 3.70 -1.06
N SER A 105 -12.95 4.67 -0.26
CA SER A 105 -14.04 5.57 -0.63
C SER A 105 -13.75 6.37 -1.90
N ASN A 106 -12.49 6.79 -2.10
CA ASN A 106 -12.09 7.50 -3.31
C ASN A 106 -11.95 6.54 -4.51
N LEU A 107 -11.28 5.41 -4.32
CA LEU A 107 -10.97 4.46 -5.40
C LEU A 107 -12.21 3.75 -5.94
N ILE A 108 -13.20 3.44 -5.10
CA ILE A 108 -14.40 2.71 -5.52
C ILE A 108 -15.21 3.45 -6.59
N ASN A 109 -15.19 4.79 -6.58
CA ASN A 109 -15.87 5.62 -7.59
C ASN A 109 -15.20 5.55 -8.96
N HIS A 110 -13.98 5.01 -9.03
CA HIS A 110 -13.20 4.86 -10.25
C HIS A 110 -12.99 3.38 -10.63
N CYS A 111 -13.63 2.45 -9.93
CA CYS A 111 -13.55 1.03 -10.22
C CYS A 111 -14.16 0.72 -11.59
N GLN A 112 -13.41 0.02 -12.44
CA GLN A 112 -13.85 -0.38 -13.78
C GLN A 112 -13.92 -1.89 -13.93
N ASP A 113 -12.99 -2.63 -13.32
CA ASP A 113 -12.92 -4.08 -13.35
C ASP A 113 -12.97 -4.67 -11.93
N ILE A 114 -14.15 -5.09 -11.49
CA ILE A 114 -14.35 -5.74 -10.19
C ILE A 114 -13.66 -7.11 -10.09
N GLU A 115 -13.41 -7.78 -11.22
CA GLU A 115 -12.73 -9.07 -11.24
C GLU A 115 -11.25 -8.91 -10.92
N GLU A 116 -10.63 -7.82 -11.39
CA GLU A 116 -9.28 -7.42 -11.00
C GLU A 116 -9.19 -7.13 -9.49
N VAL A 117 -10.15 -6.36 -8.96
CA VAL A 117 -10.23 -6.07 -7.52
C VAL A 117 -10.28 -7.36 -6.72
N ARG A 118 -11.16 -8.29 -7.10
CA ARG A 118 -11.32 -9.58 -6.42
C ARG A 118 -10.02 -10.40 -6.48
N PHE A 119 -9.41 -10.51 -7.66
CA PHE A 119 -8.17 -11.26 -7.84
C PHE A 119 -7.04 -10.74 -6.95
N VAL A 120 -6.83 -9.42 -6.92
CA VAL A 120 -5.77 -8.82 -6.09
C VAL A 120 -6.09 -8.96 -4.61
N PHE A 121 -7.36 -8.79 -4.22
CA PHE A 121 -7.80 -9.00 -2.85
C PHE A 121 -7.47 -10.43 -2.37
N GLU A 122 -7.85 -11.45 -3.15
CA GLU A 122 -7.59 -12.85 -2.82
C GLU A 122 -6.09 -13.13 -2.72
N ALA A 123 -5.30 -12.67 -3.70
CA ALA A 123 -3.86 -12.89 -3.74
C ALA A 123 -3.16 -12.30 -2.50
N ILE A 124 -3.47 -11.07 -2.14
CA ILE A 124 -2.88 -10.39 -0.99
C ILE A 124 -3.40 -10.99 0.33
N ALA A 125 -4.69 -11.34 0.41
CA ALA A 125 -5.26 -11.96 1.60
C ALA A 125 -4.55 -13.29 1.93
N ILE A 126 -4.34 -14.16 0.92
CA ILE A 126 -3.59 -15.42 1.06
C ILE A 126 -2.18 -15.15 1.60
N GLN A 127 -1.51 -14.14 1.05
CA GLN A 127 -0.18 -13.77 1.45
C GLN A 127 -0.12 -13.22 2.89
N GLN A 128 -1.06 -12.37 3.29
CA GLN A 128 -1.16 -11.85 4.66
C GLN A 128 -1.47 -12.95 5.67
N ILE A 129 -2.35 -13.90 5.33
CA ILE A 129 -2.62 -15.10 6.14
C ILE A 129 -1.32 -15.87 6.37
N SER A 130 -0.55 -16.09 5.31
CA SER A 130 0.73 -16.81 5.37
C SER A 130 1.75 -16.07 6.25
N TYR A 131 1.96 -14.76 6.04
CA TYR A 131 2.89 -13.96 6.83
C TYR A 131 2.53 -13.89 8.32
N ARG A 132 1.23 -13.93 8.64
CA ARG A 132 0.73 -13.86 10.03
C ARG A 132 0.52 -15.22 10.68
N GLY A 133 0.69 -16.32 9.95
CA GLY A 133 0.46 -17.68 10.44
C GLY A 133 -0.97 -17.91 10.92
N LEU A 134 -1.97 -17.28 10.29
CA LEU A 134 -3.37 -17.39 10.71
C LEU A 134 -3.97 -18.74 10.28
N ALA A 135 -4.75 -19.36 11.16
CA ALA A 135 -5.46 -20.61 10.87
C ALA A 135 -6.81 -20.36 10.16
N ILE A 136 -6.78 -19.62 9.04
CA ILE A 136 -7.95 -19.28 8.22
C ILE A 136 -7.62 -19.48 6.72
N THR A 137 -8.65 -19.64 5.90
CA THR A 137 -8.51 -19.81 4.43
C THR A 137 -9.19 -18.64 3.72
N ALA A 138 -8.57 -18.11 2.67
CA ALA A 138 -9.24 -17.21 1.74
C ALA A 138 -10.03 -18.06 0.72
N ASN A 139 -11.34 -17.81 0.61
CA ASN A 139 -12.25 -18.50 -0.32
C ASN A 139 -12.79 -17.52 -1.34
#